data_AF-A0A936XUZ2-F1
#
_entry.id   AF-A0A936XUZ2-F1
#
_cell.length_a   1.000
_cell.length_b   1.000
_cell.length_c   1.000
_cell.angle_alpha   90.00
_cell.angle_beta   90.00
_cell.angle_gamma   90.00
#
_symmetry.space_group_name_H-M   'P 1'
#
loop_
_entity.id
_entity.type
_entity.pdbx_description
1 polymer ?
#
loop_
_entity_poly.entity_id
_entity_poly.type
_entity_poly.pdbx_seq_one_letter_code
_entity_poly.pdbx_strand_id
1 'polypeptide(L)'
;MEYRIEKDTMGEVKVPADAYYGAQTQRSIDNFKIAQDINRMPKEIIRAFAYLKQAAAITNNEAGVLTKKKADLIGKVCKEILDGKLDAYFPLVVWQTGSGTQSNMNVNEVVAYRGHVLNGGNLSDKEKYLHPNDDVNKSQSSNDTFPTAMHIAAYKILMETTIPGITKLRNTLDKKAKAYMKVVKIGRTHFMDATPLTVGQEFSGYVSQLDHGLRAIKNTLAHLSELALGGTAVGTGINTPPKYDVNVAKHIAKLTKLPFKTAENKFEALAAHDAIVEAHGALKTVAVSLMKIANDIRMLSSGPRSGIGEIFIPDNEPGSSIMPGKVNPTQCEALTMIAAQVMGNDVTIGIGGSNGHFELNVFKPVMIYNFLHSARLIGDGCVSFNDKCAIGLEPIKANIKKHLDNSLMLVTSLNTKIGYYKSAEIAQKAHKEGTTLKEMAVKLGYVTAKEFDEWVIPANMVGKI
;
A
#
# COMPACT_ATOMS: atom_id res chain seq x y z
N MET A 1 -34.10 -19.75 -13.52
CA MET A 1 -32.80 -20.15 -12.93
C MET A 1 -33.02 -21.51 -12.29
N GLU A 2 -32.22 -22.49 -12.65
CA GLU A 2 -32.31 -23.83 -12.05
C GLU A 2 -31.58 -23.85 -10.70
N TYR A 3 -32.10 -24.61 -9.75
CA TYR A 3 -31.57 -24.69 -8.39
C TYR A 3 -31.41 -26.15 -7.98
N ARG A 4 -30.42 -26.39 -7.12
CA ARG A 4 -30.30 -27.63 -6.33
C ARG A 4 -30.55 -27.32 -4.86
N ILE A 5 -30.99 -28.34 -4.12
CA ILE A 5 -31.20 -28.23 -2.68
C ILE A 5 -29.94 -28.69 -1.97
N GLU A 6 -29.36 -27.79 -1.18
CA GLU A 6 -28.27 -28.10 -0.25
C GLU A 6 -28.79 -28.00 1.18
N LYS A 7 -28.10 -28.66 2.11
CA LYS A 7 -28.48 -28.68 3.53
C LYS A 7 -27.28 -28.38 4.42
N ASP A 8 -27.50 -27.53 5.41
CA ASP A 8 -26.61 -27.37 6.56
C ASP A 8 -27.38 -27.65 7.86
N THR A 9 -26.77 -27.34 9.00
CA THR A 9 -27.38 -27.56 10.32
C THR A 9 -28.63 -26.70 10.56
N MET A 10 -28.86 -25.66 9.75
CA MET A 10 -30.05 -24.79 9.82
C MET A 10 -31.17 -25.23 8.85
N GLY A 11 -30.96 -26.32 8.10
CA GLY A 11 -31.94 -26.88 7.17
C GLY A 11 -31.57 -26.70 5.71
N GLU A 12 -32.58 -26.77 4.84
CA GLU A 12 -32.41 -26.72 3.39
C GLU A 12 -32.31 -25.29 2.84
N VAL A 13 -31.60 -25.11 1.72
CA VAL A 13 -31.49 -23.86 0.98
C VAL A 13 -31.35 -24.12 -0.53
N LYS A 14 -31.94 -23.25 -1.35
CA LYS A 14 -31.85 -23.32 -2.81
C LYS A 14 -30.57 -22.65 -3.30
N VAL A 15 -29.70 -23.42 -3.93
CA VAL A 15 -28.41 -22.95 -4.49
C VAL A 15 -28.47 -23.05 -6.02
N PRO A 16 -27.94 -22.08 -6.80
CA PRO A 16 -27.90 -22.19 -8.27
C PRO A 16 -27.27 -23.52 -8.72
N ALA A 17 -27.87 -24.18 -9.71
CA ALA A 17 -27.49 -25.56 -10.08
C ALA A 17 -26.02 -25.72 -10.50
N ASP A 18 -25.42 -24.68 -11.06
CA ASP A 18 -24.05 -24.61 -11.57
C ASP A 18 -23.02 -24.06 -10.56
N ALA A 19 -23.45 -23.57 -9.40
CA ALA A 19 -22.56 -22.99 -8.40
C ALA A 19 -21.72 -24.05 -7.68
N TYR A 20 -20.39 -23.88 -7.62
CA TYR A 20 -19.52 -24.75 -6.82
C TYR A 20 -19.58 -24.50 -5.31
N TYR A 21 -20.27 -23.47 -4.82
CA TYR A 21 -20.47 -23.26 -3.38
C TYR A 21 -21.75 -23.93 -2.88
N GLY A 22 -21.92 -24.05 -1.56
CA GLY A 22 -23.00 -24.80 -0.92
C GLY A 22 -23.91 -23.93 -0.06
N ALA A 23 -24.54 -24.57 0.93
CA ALA A 23 -25.59 -23.98 1.73
C ALA A 23 -25.13 -22.75 2.53
N GLN A 24 -23.94 -22.78 3.13
CA GLN A 24 -23.48 -21.70 3.99
C GLN A 24 -23.14 -20.44 3.19
N THR A 25 -22.54 -20.61 2.01
CA THR A 25 -22.31 -19.49 1.10
C THR A 25 -23.63 -18.87 0.66
N GLN A 26 -24.61 -19.69 0.25
CA GLN A 26 -25.91 -19.18 -0.18
C GLN A 26 -26.63 -18.40 0.94
N ARG A 27 -26.65 -18.94 2.18
CA ARG A 27 -27.19 -18.21 3.32
C ARG A 27 -26.47 -16.90 3.58
N SER A 28 -25.15 -16.85 3.41
CA SER A 28 -24.37 -15.62 3.56
C SER A 28 -24.76 -14.57 2.50
N ILE A 29 -24.93 -14.98 1.23
CA ILE A 29 -25.44 -14.11 0.16
C ILE A 29 -26.80 -13.51 0.54
N ASP A 30 -27.70 -14.33 1.09
CA ASP A 30 -29.05 -13.91 1.43
C ASP A 30 -29.11 -13.00 2.66
N ASN A 31 -28.24 -13.23 3.65
CA ASN A 31 -28.23 -12.49 4.92
C ASN A 31 -27.42 -11.20 4.88
N PHE A 32 -26.35 -11.12 4.07
CA PHE A 32 -25.43 -9.99 4.03
C PHE A 32 -25.52 -9.23 2.70
N LYS A 33 -26.69 -8.60 2.48
CA LYS A 33 -27.00 -7.78 1.30
C LYS A 33 -26.49 -6.35 1.43
N ILE A 34 -25.21 -6.21 1.74
CA ILE A 34 -24.57 -4.92 2.04
C ILE A 34 -23.51 -4.66 0.97
N ALA A 35 -23.73 -3.66 0.12
CA ALA A 35 -22.77 -3.20 -0.90
C ALA A 35 -22.20 -4.33 -1.79
N GLN A 36 -23.05 -5.26 -2.23
CA GLN A 36 -22.65 -6.48 -2.95
C GLN A 36 -22.01 -6.23 -4.32
N ASP A 37 -22.29 -5.06 -4.89
CA ASP A 37 -21.78 -4.58 -6.17
C ASP A 37 -20.36 -4.01 -6.07
N ILE A 38 -19.97 -3.47 -4.92
CA ILE A 38 -18.70 -2.73 -4.76
C ILE A 38 -17.78 -3.24 -3.63
N ASN A 39 -18.28 -4.03 -2.67
CA ASN A 39 -17.52 -4.49 -1.50
C ASN A 39 -17.46 -6.02 -1.41
N ARG A 40 -17.11 -6.69 -2.50
CA ARG A 40 -16.79 -8.14 -2.47
C ARG A 40 -15.52 -8.40 -1.66
N MET A 41 -15.44 -9.59 -1.06
CA MET A 41 -14.21 -10.05 -0.40
C MET A 41 -13.06 -10.01 -1.43
N PRO A 42 -11.90 -9.41 -1.09
CA PRO A 42 -10.79 -9.29 -2.03
C PRO A 42 -10.32 -10.66 -2.56
N LYS A 43 -10.06 -10.73 -3.88
CA LYS A 43 -9.54 -11.94 -4.53
C LYS A 43 -8.20 -12.40 -3.94
N GLU A 44 -7.41 -11.47 -3.40
CA GLU A 44 -6.16 -11.74 -2.71
C GLU A 44 -6.39 -12.62 -1.47
N ILE A 45 -7.51 -12.44 -0.75
CA ILE A 45 -7.90 -13.30 0.38
C ILE A 45 -8.27 -14.69 -0.10
N ILE A 46 -9.03 -14.79 -1.19
CA ILE A 46 -9.42 -16.08 -1.77
C ILE A 46 -8.20 -16.89 -2.23
N ARG A 47 -7.24 -16.22 -2.89
CA ARG A 47 -5.96 -16.84 -3.29
C ARG A 47 -5.10 -17.23 -2.09
N ALA A 48 -5.06 -16.41 -1.05
CA ALA A 48 -4.39 -16.74 0.20
C ALA A 48 -5.00 -17.98 0.88
N PHE A 49 -6.33 -18.10 0.88
CA PHE A 49 -7.00 -19.32 1.30
C PHE A 49 -6.60 -20.53 0.45
N ALA A 50 -6.47 -20.40 -0.87
CA ALA A 50 -6.05 -21.52 -1.70
C ALA A 50 -4.65 -22.05 -1.32
N TYR A 51 -3.68 -21.17 -1.04
CA TYR A 51 -2.37 -21.59 -0.51
C TYR A 51 -2.51 -22.32 0.83
N LEU A 52 -3.30 -21.75 1.74
CA LEU A 52 -3.56 -22.32 3.06
C LEU A 52 -4.21 -23.70 2.98
N LYS A 53 -5.27 -23.87 2.17
CA LYS A 53 -6.01 -25.13 2.06
C LYS A 53 -5.16 -26.22 1.40
N GLN A 54 -4.36 -25.85 0.41
CA GLN A 54 -3.39 -26.76 -0.19
C GLN A 54 -2.34 -27.21 0.83
N ALA A 55 -1.76 -26.28 1.60
CA ALA A 55 -0.78 -26.61 2.64
C ALA A 55 -1.38 -27.51 3.73
N ALA A 56 -2.58 -27.18 4.22
CA ALA A 56 -3.29 -27.96 5.22
C ALA A 56 -3.58 -29.38 4.74
N ALA A 57 -3.99 -29.56 3.48
CA ALA A 57 -4.22 -30.88 2.90
C ALA A 57 -2.93 -31.72 2.83
N ILE A 58 -1.81 -31.11 2.46
CA ILE A 58 -0.50 -31.79 2.45
C ILE A 58 -0.10 -32.19 3.88
N THR A 59 -0.19 -31.26 4.84
CA THR A 59 0.17 -31.52 6.24
C THR A 59 -0.70 -32.62 6.86
N ASN A 60 -2.01 -32.60 6.61
CA ASN A 60 -2.92 -33.63 7.10
C ASN A 60 -2.66 -35.00 6.45
N ASN A 61 -2.21 -35.02 5.19
CA ASN A 61 -1.81 -36.27 4.54
C ASN A 61 -0.53 -36.85 5.16
N GLU A 62 0.48 -36.01 5.36
CA GLU A 62 1.75 -36.41 6.01
C GLU A 62 1.53 -36.87 7.46
N ALA A 63 0.55 -36.31 8.16
CA ALA A 63 0.13 -36.72 9.50
C ALA A 63 -0.75 -37.99 9.51
N GLY A 64 -1.12 -38.55 8.35
CA GLY A 64 -1.93 -39.76 8.24
C GLY A 64 -3.44 -39.58 8.51
N VAL A 65 -3.91 -38.34 8.70
CA VAL A 65 -5.32 -38.03 9.02
C VAL A 65 -6.16 -37.65 7.80
N LEU A 66 -5.55 -37.58 6.61
CA LEU A 66 -6.22 -37.35 5.32
C LEU A 66 -5.62 -38.25 4.23
N THR A 67 -6.48 -38.91 3.44
CA THR A 67 -6.01 -39.80 2.38
C THR A 67 -5.31 -39.03 1.26
N LYS A 68 -4.35 -39.69 0.60
CA LYS A 68 -3.56 -39.09 -0.48
C LYS A 68 -4.44 -38.57 -1.62
N LYS A 69 -5.44 -39.37 -2.02
CA LYS A 69 -6.40 -39.00 -3.06
C LYS A 69 -7.19 -37.73 -2.73
N LYS A 70 -7.66 -37.57 -1.48
CA LYS A 70 -8.36 -36.35 -1.05
C LYS A 70 -7.44 -35.14 -1.04
N ALA A 71 -6.22 -35.29 -0.51
CA ALA A 71 -5.23 -34.22 -0.49
C ALA A 71 -4.87 -33.74 -1.91
N ASP A 72 -4.69 -34.67 -2.85
CA ASP A 72 -4.37 -34.36 -4.24
C ASP A 72 -5.54 -33.63 -4.95
N LEU A 73 -6.79 -34.00 -4.68
CA LEU A 73 -7.97 -33.30 -5.22
C LEU A 73 -8.06 -31.87 -4.68
N ILE A 74 -7.89 -31.67 -3.35
CA ILE A 74 -7.87 -30.34 -2.75
C ILE A 74 -6.78 -29.47 -3.39
N GLY A 75 -5.57 -30.01 -3.55
CA GLY A 75 -4.46 -29.31 -4.19
C GLY A 75 -4.76 -28.91 -5.63
N LYS A 76 -5.41 -29.78 -6.41
CA LYS A 76 -5.83 -29.46 -7.80
C LYS A 76 -6.81 -28.29 -7.85
N VAL A 77 -7.82 -28.27 -6.97
CA VAL A 77 -8.79 -27.16 -6.96
C VAL A 77 -8.15 -25.87 -6.45
N CYS A 78 -7.31 -25.94 -5.43
CA CYS A 78 -6.56 -24.76 -4.96
C CYS A 78 -5.72 -24.16 -6.10
N LYS A 79 -5.14 -24.98 -6.97
CA LYS A 79 -4.48 -24.49 -8.18
C LYS A 79 -5.44 -23.81 -9.15
N GLU A 80 -6.64 -24.34 -9.38
CA GLU A 80 -7.66 -23.66 -10.22
C GLU A 80 -8.06 -22.29 -9.65
N ILE A 81 -8.14 -22.15 -8.31
CA ILE A 81 -8.39 -20.86 -7.64
C ILE A 81 -7.21 -19.90 -7.86
N LEU A 82 -5.97 -20.36 -7.67
CA LEU A 82 -4.77 -19.54 -7.88
C LEU A 82 -4.62 -19.09 -9.34
N ASP A 83 -5.05 -19.93 -10.29
CA ASP A 83 -5.08 -19.62 -11.72
C ASP A 83 -6.28 -18.72 -12.12
N GLY A 84 -7.15 -18.32 -11.17
CA GLY A 84 -8.29 -17.42 -11.39
C GLY A 84 -9.50 -18.05 -12.08
N LYS A 85 -9.55 -19.38 -12.21
CA LYS A 85 -10.61 -20.09 -12.97
C LYS A 85 -11.95 -20.15 -12.23
N LEU A 86 -11.94 -19.88 -10.92
CA LEU A 86 -13.09 -20.05 -10.04
C LEU A 86 -13.56 -18.74 -9.39
N ASP A 87 -13.05 -17.58 -9.84
CA ASP A 87 -13.34 -16.27 -9.24
C ASP A 87 -14.85 -15.96 -9.11
N ALA A 88 -15.66 -16.47 -10.04
CA ALA A 88 -17.12 -16.29 -10.03
C ALA A 88 -17.84 -16.97 -8.84
N TYR A 89 -17.20 -17.94 -8.19
CA TYR A 89 -17.81 -18.74 -7.11
C TYR A 89 -17.48 -18.23 -5.71
N PHE A 90 -16.94 -17.01 -5.61
CA PHE A 90 -16.67 -16.31 -4.36
C PHE A 90 -17.46 -14.99 -4.26
N PRO A 91 -18.79 -15.05 -4.14
CA PRO A 91 -19.65 -13.86 -4.25
C PRO A 91 -19.75 -13.04 -2.96
N LEU A 92 -19.14 -13.50 -1.87
CA LEU A 92 -19.35 -12.93 -0.54
C LEU A 92 -18.74 -11.54 -0.39
N VAL A 93 -19.33 -10.75 0.50
CA VAL A 93 -18.94 -9.36 0.78
C VAL A 93 -17.97 -9.26 1.95
N VAL A 94 -17.29 -8.12 2.05
CA VAL A 94 -16.49 -7.74 3.22
C VAL A 94 -17.35 -7.65 4.47
N TRP A 95 -18.56 -7.13 4.34
CA TRP A 95 -19.52 -6.87 5.41
C TRP A 95 -20.27 -8.13 5.81
N GLN A 96 -19.52 -9.10 6.31
CA GLN A 96 -20.01 -10.43 6.68
C GLN A 96 -19.70 -10.68 8.16
N THR A 97 -19.78 -11.93 8.63
CA THR A 97 -19.30 -12.29 9.97
C THR A 97 -17.87 -11.79 10.21
N GLY A 98 -17.66 -11.15 11.36
CA GLY A 98 -16.42 -10.46 11.69
C GLY A 98 -15.18 -11.35 11.82
N SER A 99 -15.37 -12.66 12.02
CA SER A 99 -14.29 -13.66 11.99
C SER A 99 -13.87 -14.06 10.58
N GLY A 100 -14.68 -13.73 9.57
CA GLY A 100 -14.48 -14.21 8.20
C GLY A 100 -14.88 -15.66 7.95
N THR A 101 -15.62 -16.28 8.88
CA THR A 101 -16.11 -17.67 8.79
C THR A 101 -16.84 -17.97 7.48
N GLN A 102 -17.67 -17.05 6.99
CA GLN A 102 -18.41 -17.28 5.75
C GLN A 102 -17.50 -17.37 4.53
N SER A 103 -16.43 -16.57 4.44
CA SER A 103 -15.43 -16.73 3.37
C SER A 103 -14.59 -18.00 3.53
N ASN A 104 -14.23 -18.40 4.76
CA ASN A 104 -13.57 -19.69 4.98
C ASN A 104 -14.45 -20.84 4.48
N MET A 105 -15.73 -20.84 4.85
CA MET A 105 -16.68 -21.87 4.43
C MET A 105 -16.98 -21.81 2.92
N ASN A 106 -17.03 -20.62 2.32
CA ASN A 106 -17.19 -20.50 0.88
C ASN A 106 -16.02 -21.14 0.13
N VAL A 107 -14.77 -20.94 0.58
CA VAL A 107 -13.64 -21.66 0.01
C VAL A 107 -13.73 -23.16 0.27
N ASN A 108 -14.12 -23.59 1.48
CA ASN A 108 -14.27 -25.00 1.78
C ASN A 108 -15.30 -25.69 0.87
N GLU A 109 -16.46 -25.07 0.66
CA GLU A 109 -17.53 -25.57 -0.21
C GLU A 109 -17.07 -25.63 -1.67
N VAL A 110 -16.48 -24.55 -2.19
CA VAL A 110 -15.97 -24.51 -3.58
C VAL A 110 -14.92 -25.59 -3.81
N VAL A 111 -13.96 -25.74 -2.90
CA VAL A 111 -12.92 -26.77 -3.00
C VAL A 111 -13.52 -28.18 -2.93
N ALA A 112 -14.44 -28.42 -2.01
CA ALA A 112 -15.08 -29.71 -1.84
C ALA A 112 -15.89 -30.12 -3.07
N TYR A 113 -16.78 -29.24 -3.54
CA TYR A 113 -17.71 -29.56 -4.61
C TYR A 113 -17.02 -29.62 -5.97
N ARG A 114 -16.09 -28.70 -6.24
CA ARG A 114 -15.26 -28.80 -7.44
C ARG A 114 -14.39 -30.05 -7.42
N GLY A 115 -13.83 -30.41 -6.26
CA GLY A 115 -13.05 -31.64 -6.12
C GLY A 115 -13.89 -32.91 -6.31
N HIS A 116 -15.16 -32.89 -5.90
CA HIS A 116 -16.13 -33.96 -6.20
C HIS A 116 -16.37 -34.11 -7.70
N VAL A 117 -16.60 -33.00 -8.40
CA VAL A 117 -16.76 -33.00 -9.87
C VAL A 117 -15.50 -33.48 -10.59
N LEU A 118 -14.31 -33.06 -10.14
CA LEU A 118 -13.04 -33.56 -10.67
C LEU A 118 -12.81 -35.06 -10.40
N ASN A 119 -13.51 -35.64 -9.43
CA ASN A 119 -13.50 -37.07 -9.14
C ASN A 119 -14.63 -37.83 -9.89
N GLY A 120 -15.31 -37.19 -10.84
CA GLY A 120 -16.34 -37.80 -11.69
C GLY A 120 -17.76 -37.74 -11.12
N GLY A 121 -17.98 -37.06 -10.00
CA GLY A 121 -19.30 -36.86 -9.41
C GLY A 121 -20.07 -35.68 -10.00
N ASN A 122 -21.35 -35.56 -9.64
CA ASN A 122 -22.24 -34.46 -10.04
C ASN A 122 -22.56 -33.51 -8.87
N LEU A 123 -22.77 -32.22 -9.15
CA LEU A 123 -23.24 -31.25 -8.17
C LEU A 123 -24.62 -31.59 -7.58
N SER A 124 -25.43 -32.41 -8.27
CA SER A 124 -26.71 -32.92 -7.74
C SER A 124 -26.57 -34.11 -6.77
N ASP A 125 -25.38 -34.71 -6.64
CA ASP A 125 -25.20 -35.89 -5.78
C ASP A 125 -25.47 -35.54 -4.31
N LYS A 126 -26.21 -36.37 -3.58
CA LYS A 126 -26.50 -36.10 -2.16
C LYS A 126 -25.22 -36.08 -1.32
N GLU A 127 -24.34 -37.05 -1.54
CA GLU A 127 -23.08 -37.19 -0.83
C GLU A 127 -21.92 -36.76 -1.74
N LYS A 128 -21.09 -35.84 -1.24
CA LYS A 128 -19.88 -35.41 -1.94
C LYS A 128 -18.70 -36.23 -1.46
N TYR A 129 -17.78 -36.55 -2.37
CA TYR A 129 -16.56 -37.29 -2.04
C TYR A 129 -15.64 -36.53 -1.06
N LEU A 130 -15.61 -35.20 -1.18
CA LEU A 130 -14.96 -34.30 -0.23
C LEU A 130 -16.02 -33.60 0.62
N HIS A 131 -15.87 -33.66 1.94
CA HIS A 131 -16.71 -32.92 2.86
C HIS A 131 -16.06 -31.56 3.21
N PRO A 132 -16.79 -30.44 3.14
CA PRO A 132 -16.22 -29.11 3.39
C PRO A 132 -15.56 -28.98 4.77
N ASN A 133 -16.18 -29.53 5.82
CA ASN A 133 -15.64 -29.44 7.18
C ASN A 133 -14.60 -30.54 7.43
N ASP A 134 -15.02 -31.79 7.32
CA ASP A 134 -14.23 -32.95 7.72
C ASP A 134 -13.01 -33.18 6.84
N ASP A 135 -13.00 -32.76 5.56
CA ASP A 135 -11.83 -32.93 4.69
C ASP A 135 -11.11 -31.61 4.41
N VAL A 136 -11.81 -30.61 3.88
CA VAL A 136 -11.18 -29.35 3.43
C VAL A 136 -10.80 -28.45 4.60
N ASN A 137 -11.62 -28.43 5.66
CA ASN A 137 -11.37 -27.69 6.90
C ASN A 137 -10.77 -28.58 8.01
N LYS A 138 -10.24 -29.76 7.67
CA LYS A 138 -9.63 -30.68 8.66
C LYS A 138 -8.49 -29.97 9.40
N SER A 139 -8.50 -30.06 10.73
CA SER A 139 -7.50 -29.46 11.64
C SER A 139 -7.39 -27.95 11.55
N GLN A 140 -8.50 -27.28 11.23
CA GLN A 140 -8.58 -25.84 11.03
C GLN A 140 -9.83 -25.25 11.70
N SER A 141 -9.80 -23.96 11.98
CA SER A 141 -10.94 -23.14 12.38
C SER A 141 -11.02 -21.91 11.48
N SER A 142 -12.19 -21.31 11.33
CA SER A 142 -12.26 -19.97 10.70
C SER A 142 -11.40 -18.95 11.45
N ASN A 143 -11.30 -19.12 12.78
CA ASN A 143 -10.60 -18.19 13.66
C ASN A 143 -9.10 -18.16 13.38
N ASP A 144 -8.46 -19.27 13.01
CA ASP A 144 -7.03 -19.33 12.70
C ASP A 144 -6.72 -19.33 11.19
N THR A 145 -7.70 -19.69 10.34
CA THR A 145 -7.53 -19.67 8.87
C THR A 145 -7.69 -18.29 8.26
N PHE A 146 -8.70 -17.52 8.64
CA PHE A 146 -8.90 -16.17 8.09
C PHE A 146 -7.73 -15.23 8.39
N PRO A 147 -7.22 -15.10 9.63
CA PRO A 147 -6.03 -14.27 9.88
C PRO A 147 -4.77 -14.78 9.18
N THR A 148 -4.63 -16.09 9.02
CA THR A 148 -3.54 -16.64 8.18
C THR A 148 -3.68 -16.19 6.72
N ALA A 149 -4.89 -16.21 6.16
CA ALA A 149 -5.14 -15.70 4.81
C ALA A 149 -4.88 -14.18 4.72
N MET A 150 -5.22 -13.41 5.76
CA MET A 150 -4.90 -11.97 5.83
C MET A 150 -3.39 -11.74 5.73
N HIS A 151 -2.59 -12.45 6.52
CA HIS A 151 -1.14 -12.29 6.55
C HIS A 151 -0.51 -12.70 5.20
N ILE A 152 -0.96 -13.80 4.61
CA ILE A 152 -0.50 -14.23 3.28
C ILE A 152 -0.81 -13.17 2.22
N ALA A 153 -2.04 -12.66 2.18
CA ALA A 153 -2.47 -11.65 1.22
C ALA A 153 -1.71 -10.33 1.40
N ALA A 154 -1.59 -9.86 2.65
CA ALA A 154 -0.89 -8.63 3.03
C ALA A 154 0.60 -8.70 2.63
N TYR A 155 1.30 -9.78 3.00
CA TYR A 155 2.71 -9.93 2.66
C TYR A 155 2.92 -9.97 1.13
N LYS A 156 2.10 -10.75 0.40
CA LYS A 156 2.22 -10.84 -1.06
C LYS A 156 2.03 -9.49 -1.74
N ILE A 157 0.97 -8.74 -1.41
CA ILE A 157 0.73 -7.46 -2.09
C ILE A 157 1.85 -6.44 -1.83
N LEU A 158 2.43 -6.45 -0.62
CA LEU A 158 3.57 -5.61 -0.29
C LEU A 158 4.78 -5.95 -1.15
N MET A 159 5.11 -7.23 -1.28
CA MET A 159 6.27 -7.71 -2.04
C MET A 159 6.11 -7.57 -3.55
N GLU A 160 4.91 -7.83 -4.06
CA GLU A 160 4.67 -7.95 -5.50
C GLU A 160 4.23 -6.64 -6.15
N THR A 161 3.62 -5.73 -5.37
CA THR A 161 3.05 -4.49 -5.92
C THR A 161 3.59 -3.24 -5.22
N THR A 162 3.47 -3.17 -3.90
CA THR A 162 3.73 -1.92 -3.16
C THR A 162 5.22 -1.55 -3.14
N ILE A 163 6.08 -2.44 -2.64
CA ILE A 163 7.54 -2.21 -2.56
C ILE A 163 8.14 -1.96 -3.96
N PRO A 164 7.81 -2.76 -5.00
CA PRO A 164 8.29 -2.49 -6.36
C PRO A 164 7.85 -1.11 -6.89
N GLY A 165 6.59 -0.73 -6.68
CA GLY A 165 6.05 0.57 -7.13
C GLY A 165 6.78 1.74 -6.49
N ILE A 166 6.93 1.73 -5.16
CA ILE A 166 7.69 2.76 -4.42
C ILE A 166 9.15 2.80 -4.90
N THR A 167 9.78 1.62 -5.05
CA THR A 167 11.18 1.51 -5.50
C THR A 167 11.37 2.10 -6.90
N LYS A 168 10.43 1.87 -7.81
CA LYS A 168 10.46 2.43 -9.17
C LYS A 168 10.49 3.96 -9.13
N LEU A 169 9.55 4.57 -8.41
CA LEU A 169 9.48 6.02 -8.23
C LEU A 169 10.75 6.58 -7.57
N ARG A 170 11.19 5.97 -6.46
CA ARG A 170 12.41 6.33 -5.74
C ARG A 170 13.62 6.36 -6.66
N ASN A 171 13.81 5.32 -7.48
CA ASN A 171 14.96 5.22 -8.38
C ASN A 171 14.95 6.27 -9.48
N THR A 172 13.78 6.64 -10.00
CA THR A 172 13.65 7.74 -10.95
C THR A 172 14.00 9.08 -10.31
N LEU A 173 13.46 9.35 -9.11
CA LEU A 173 13.76 10.58 -8.38
C LEU A 173 15.25 10.68 -8.00
N ASP A 174 15.90 9.58 -7.66
CA ASP A 174 17.35 9.53 -7.38
C ASP A 174 18.18 9.86 -8.63
N LYS A 175 17.80 9.32 -9.80
CA LYS A 175 18.44 9.69 -11.07
C LYS A 175 18.26 11.18 -11.38
N LYS A 176 17.06 11.73 -11.17
CA LYS A 176 16.77 13.17 -11.36
C LYS A 176 17.54 14.03 -10.36
N ALA A 177 17.61 13.63 -9.10
CA ALA A 177 18.38 14.31 -8.06
C ALA A 177 19.86 14.44 -8.46
N LYS A 178 20.47 13.34 -8.90
CA LYS A 178 21.85 13.33 -9.40
C LYS A 178 22.04 14.20 -10.65
N ALA A 179 21.12 14.11 -11.61
CA ALA A 179 21.17 14.91 -12.83
C ALA A 179 21.07 16.42 -12.56
N TYR A 180 20.32 16.82 -11.54
CA TYR A 180 20.07 18.23 -11.22
C TYR A 180 20.85 18.76 -10.03
N MET A 181 21.89 18.04 -9.58
CA MET A 181 22.73 18.43 -8.45
C MET A 181 23.46 19.77 -8.65
N LYS A 182 23.63 20.22 -9.90
CA LYS A 182 24.27 21.51 -10.22
C LYS A 182 23.29 22.63 -10.55
N VAL A 183 21.97 22.38 -10.49
CA VAL A 183 20.95 23.38 -10.82
C VAL A 183 20.59 24.14 -9.55
N VAL A 184 21.22 25.28 -9.33
CA VAL A 184 20.96 26.15 -8.16
C VAL A 184 19.61 26.85 -8.32
N LYS A 185 18.76 26.76 -7.30
CA LYS A 185 17.45 27.40 -7.18
C LYS A 185 17.33 28.14 -5.85
N ILE A 186 16.28 28.93 -5.71
CA ILE A 186 15.94 29.53 -4.42
C ILE A 186 15.20 28.52 -3.54
N GLY A 187 15.61 28.41 -2.28
CA GLY A 187 14.85 27.68 -1.26
C GLY A 187 13.61 28.47 -0.86
N ARG A 188 12.60 27.76 -0.32
CA ARG A 188 11.43 28.40 0.28
C ARG A 188 11.12 27.76 1.62
N THR A 189 11.04 28.58 2.66
CA THR A 189 10.56 28.19 3.98
C THR A 189 9.40 29.12 4.35
N HIS A 190 8.32 28.57 4.92
CA HIS A 190 7.09 29.34 5.19
C HIS A 190 6.49 30.01 3.93
N PHE A 191 6.71 29.44 2.73
CA PHE A 191 6.40 30.02 1.42
C PHE A 191 7.13 31.33 1.06
N MET A 192 8.06 31.78 1.88
CA MET A 192 8.91 32.94 1.61
C MET A 192 10.21 32.51 0.95
N ASP A 193 10.82 33.40 0.17
CA ASP A 193 12.17 33.20 -0.35
C ASP A 193 13.14 32.93 0.81
N ALA A 194 14.07 31.99 0.62
CA ALA A 194 15.10 31.61 1.58
C ALA A 194 16.48 31.54 0.89
N THR A 195 17.46 30.92 1.53
CA THR A 195 18.79 30.74 0.91
C THR A 195 18.76 29.73 -0.26
N PRO A 196 19.74 29.79 -1.19
CA PRO A 196 19.83 28.83 -2.28
C PRO A 196 20.04 27.38 -1.83
N LEU A 197 19.53 26.46 -2.63
CA LEU A 197 19.89 25.03 -2.66
C LEU A 197 19.89 24.57 -4.12
N THR A 198 20.30 23.33 -4.40
CA THR A 198 20.15 22.78 -5.75
C THR A 198 18.84 21.99 -5.89
N VAL A 199 18.28 21.93 -7.11
CA VAL A 199 17.15 21.05 -7.42
C VAL A 199 17.49 19.60 -7.05
N GLY A 200 18.75 19.19 -7.24
CA GLY A 200 19.22 17.87 -6.82
C GLY A 200 19.17 17.64 -5.32
N GLN A 201 19.54 18.64 -4.51
CA GLN A 201 19.39 18.58 -3.05
C GLN A 201 17.92 18.47 -2.64
N GLU A 202 17.04 19.27 -3.22
CA GLU A 202 15.60 19.20 -2.97
C GLU A 202 15.05 17.78 -3.25
N PHE A 203 15.40 17.22 -4.41
CA PHE A 203 14.94 15.89 -4.82
C PHE A 203 15.56 14.77 -3.98
N SER A 204 16.79 14.94 -3.46
CA SER A 204 17.40 13.98 -2.52
C SER A 204 16.60 13.86 -1.23
N GLY A 205 15.90 14.93 -0.80
CA GLY A 205 14.95 14.88 0.30
C GLY A 205 13.80 13.92 0.02
N TYR A 206 13.22 13.97 -1.18
CA TYR A 206 12.16 13.05 -1.61
C TYR A 206 12.63 11.60 -1.63
N VAL A 207 13.83 11.37 -2.18
CA VAL A 207 14.46 10.04 -2.22
C VAL A 207 14.66 9.49 -0.82
N SER A 208 15.16 10.31 0.11
CA SER A 208 15.34 9.93 1.50
C SER A 208 14.02 9.54 2.17
N GLN A 209 12.95 10.33 1.98
CA GLN A 209 11.62 9.99 2.51
C GLN A 209 11.13 8.62 2.01
N LEU A 210 11.30 8.33 0.72
CA LEU A 210 10.93 7.02 0.14
C LEU A 210 11.82 5.89 0.65
N ASP A 211 13.13 6.12 0.83
CA ASP A 211 14.04 5.13 1.41
C ASP A 211 13.69 4.79 2.87
N HIS A 212 13.35 5.80 3.68
CA HIS A 212 12.84 5.59 5.04
C HIS A 212 11.50 4.85 5.04
N GLY A 213 10.59 5.20 4.13
CA GLY A 213 9.31 4.51 3.97
C GLY A 213 9.47 3.03 3.60
N LEU A 214 10.36 2.72 2.64
CA LEU A 214 10.70 1.34 2.28
C LEU A 214 11.30 0.56 3.45
N ARG A 215 12.17 1.18 4.25
CA ARG A 215 12.70 0.56 5.47
C ARG A 215 11.59 0.29 6.48
N ALA A 216 10.70 1.25 6.71
CA ALA A 216 9.58 1.07 7.64
C ALA A 216 8.71 -0.14 7.25
N ILE A 217 8.32 -0.26 5.98
CA ILE A 217 7.55 -1.44 5.51
C ILE A 217 8.34 -2.74 5.69
N LYS A 218 9.63 -2.75 5.34
CA LYS A 218 10.46 -3.96 5.45
C LYS A 218 10.61 -4.44 6.90
N ASN A 219 10.64 -3.52 7.85
CA ASN A 219 10.75 -3.85 9.28
C ASN A 219 9.51 -4.58 9.81
N THR A 220 8.33 -4.35 9.24
CA THR A 220 7.09 -5.01 9.67
C THR A 220 6.91 -6.41 9.07
N LEU A 221 7.70 -6.79 8.07
CA LEU A 221 7.56 -8.07 7.37
C LEU A 221 7.83 -9.28 8.28
N ALA A 222 8.72 -9.14 9.27
CA ALA A 222 9.00 -10.22 10.21
C ALA A 222 7.74 -10.61 11.00
N HIS A 223 7.03 -9.62 11.53
CA HIS A 223 5.79 -9.81 12.28
C HIS A 223 4.64 -10.30 11.38
N LEU A 224 4.49 -9.73 10.18
CA LEU A 224 3.51 -10.21 9.19
C LEU A 224 3.75 -11.65 8.71
N SER A 225 4.97 -12.19 8.85
CA SER A 225 5.28 -13.57 8.47
C SER A 225 4.74 -14.61 9.44
N GLU A 226 4.23 -14.19 10.60
CA GLU A 226 3.73 -15.06 11.65
C GLU A 226 2.28 -15.47 11.37
N LEU A 227 2.03 -16.78 11.32
CA LEU A 227 0.72 -17.33 10.96
C LEU A 227 -0.02 -17.88 12.18
N ALA A 228 -1.31 -17.56 12.26
CA ALA A 228 -2.22 -18.04 13.31
C ALA A 228 -2.59 -19.53 13.16
N LEU A 229 -2.46 -20.10 11.95
CA LEU A 229 -2.90 -21.45 11.63
C LEU A 229 -2.32 -22.50 12.58
N GLY A 230 -3.18 -23.38 13.08
CA GLY A 230 -2.86 -24.34 14.14
C GLY A 230 -3.26 -23.84 15.53
N GLY A 231 -3.70 -22.58 15.68
CA GLY A 231 -4.35 -22.09 16.91
C GLY A 231 -5.78 -22.60 17.08
N THR A 232 -6.45 -22.99 15.99
CA THR A 232 -7.83 -23.48 15.93
C THR A 232 -8.85 -22.50 16.53
N ALA A 233 -9.71 -22.94 17.44
CA ALA A 233 -10.83 -22.15 17.94
C ALA A 233 -10.38 -20.93 18.75
N VAL A 234 -9.48 -21.15 19.71
CA VAL A 234 -9.12 -20.15 20.75
C VAL A 234 -7.62 -20.06 21.02
N GLY A 235 -6.78 -20.74 20.24
CA GLY A 235 -5.31 -20.67 20.35
C GLY A 235 -4.64 -21.93 20.90
N THR A 236 -5.41 -22.88 21.44
CA THR A 236 -4.88 -24.11 22.09
C THR A 236 -4.41 -25.18 21.11
N GLY A 237 -4.81 -25.09 19.84
CA GLY A 237 -4.53 -26.13 18.84
C GLY A 237 -5.32 -27.42 19.02
N ILE A 238 -6.45 -27.38 19.72
CA ILE A 238 -7.34 -28.54 19.89
C ILE A 238 -7.72 -29.14 18.53
N ASN A 239 -7.78 -30.47 18.45
CA ASN A 239 -8.11 -31.21 17.22
C ASN A 239 -7.10 -31.06 16.06
N THR A 240 -5.84 -30.69 16.36
CA THR A 240 -4.75 -30.73 15.38
C THR A 240 -3.78 -31.88 15.64
N PRO A 241 -3.15 -32.45 14.60
CA PRO A 241 -2.04 -33.39 14.77
C PRO A 241 -0.85 -32.77 15.51
N PRO A 242 0.03 -33.58 16.12
CA PRO A 242 1.27 -33.08 16.70
C PRO A 242 2.10 -32.29 15.67
N LYS A 243 2.60 -31.11 16.06
CA LYS A 243 3.41 -30.20 15.22
C LYS A 243 2.71 -29.69 13.95
N TYR A 244 1.38 -29.74 13.89
CA TYR A 244 0.61 -29.32 12.72
C TYR A 244 0.94 -27.88 12.30
N ASP A 245 0.98 -26.95 13.25
CA ASP A 245 1.22 -25.52 13.04
C ASP A 245 2.58 -25.24 12.37
N VAL A 246 3.66 -25.86 12.88
CA VAL A 246 5.01 -25.75 12.32
C VAL A 246 5.07 -26.34 10.90
N ASN A 247 4.42 -27.49 10.68
CA ASN A 247 4.46 -28.18 9.41
C ASN A 247 3.64 -27.46 8.33
N VAL A 248 2.44 -27.00 8.67
CA VAL A 248 1.59 -26.28 7.73
C VAL A 248 2.20 -24.93 7.34
N ALA A 249 2.81 -24.21 8.29
CA ALA A 249 3.53 -22.97 7.99
C ALA A 249 4.71 -23.21 7.02
N LYS A 250 5.48 -24.29 7.18
CA LYS A 250 6.54 -24.67 6.24
C LYS A 250 6.02 -24.92 4.82
N HIS A 251 4.88 -25.61 4.70
CA HIS A 251 4.26 -25.84 3.39
C HIS A 251 3.73 -24.55 2.77
N ILE A 252 3.10 -23.66 3.55
CA ILE A 252 2.69 -22.33 3.09
C ILE A 252 3.91 -21.54 2.60
N ALA A 253 5.01 -21.52 3.36
CA ALA A 253 6.25 -20.86 2.98
C ALA A 253 6.81 -21.41 1.66
N LYS A 254 6.84 -22.74 1.49
CA LYS A 254 7.29 -23.39 0.26
C LYS A 254 6.41 -23.05 -0.95
N LEU A 255 5.09 -23.10 -0.79
CA LEU A 255 4.14 -22.84 -1.88
C LEU A 255 4.17 -21.37 -2.32
N THR A 256 4.31 -20.45 -1.37
CA THR A 256 4.33 -19.01 -1.63
C THR A 256 5.72 -18.49 -1.99
N LYS A 257 6.78 -19.22 -1.64
CA LYS A 257 8.18 -18.78 -1.67
C LYS A 257 8.44 -17.55 -0.79
N LEU A 258 7.69 -17.42 0.30
CA LEU A 258 7.79 -16.35 1.28
C LEU A 258 8.12 -16.92 2.66
N PRO A 259 8.76 -16.16 3.56
CA PRO A 259 9.34 -16.69 4.80
C PRO A 259 8.32 -16.87 5.94
N PHE A 260 7.15 -17.44 5.64
CA PHE A 260 6.12 -17.65 6.65
C PHE A 260 6.55 -18.65 7.72
N LYS A 261 6.18 -18.36 8.97
CA LYS A 261 6.43 -19.20 10.14
C LYS A 261 5.19 -19.27 11.03
N THR A 262 5.12 -20.27 11.90
CA THR A 262 4.07 -20.34 12.93
C THR A 262 4.24 -19.17 13.90
N ALA A 263 3.15 -18.51 14.29
CA ALA A 263 3.21 -17.41 15.27
C ALA A 263 3.74 -17.90 16.64
N GLU A 264 4.51 -17.06 17.32
CA GLU A 264 5.07 -17.40 18.63
C GLU A 264 3.97 -17.58 19.69
N ASN A 265 2.91 -16.78 19.61
CA ASN A 265 1.74 -16.87 20.49
C ASN A 265 0.44 -16.94 19.67
N LYS A 266 -0.30 -18.05 19.81
CA LYS A 266 -1.56 -18.25 19.08
C LYS A 266 -2.74 -17.48 19.66
N PHE A 267 -2.69 -17.09 20.92
CA PHE A 267 -3.75 -16.31 21.54
C PHE A 267 -3.72 -14.88 21.00
N GLU A 268 -2.53 -14.27 20.93
CA GLU A 268 -2.34 -12.95 20.29
C GLU A 268 -2.79 -12.98 18.82
N ALA A 269 -2.31 -13.95 18.03
CA ALA A 269 -2.60 -14.01 16.60
C ALA A 269 -4.10 -14.18 16.25
N LEU A 270 -4.94 -14.55 17.23
CA LEU A 270 -6.39 -14.67 17.09
C LEU A 270 -7.13 -13.47 17.69
N ALA A 271 -6.73 -13.06 18.90
CA ALA A 271 -7.35 -12.02 19.71
C ALA A 271 -7.00 -10.60 19.24
N ALA A 272 -5.88 -10.43 18.55
CA ALA A 272 -5.36 -9.16 18.05
C ALA A 272 -4.89 -9.27 16.60
N HIS A 273 -4.56 -8.13 16.01
CA HIS A 273 -4.04 -8.01 14.64
C HIS A 273 -2.94 -6.95 14.55
N ASP A 274 -2.04 -6.97 15.53
CA ASP A 274 -1.02 -5.93 15.72
C ASP A 274 -0.05 -5.88 14.53
N ALA A 275 0.28 -7.02 13.94
CA ALA A 275 1.07 -7.09 12.70
C ALA A 275 0.43 -6.31 11.54
N ILE A 276 -0.90 -6.33 11.42
CA ILE A 276 -1.63 -5.61 10.37
C ILE A 276 -1.68 -4.11 10.69
N VAL A 277 -1.89 -3.76 11.96
CA VAL A 277 -1.90 -2.35 12.43
C VAL A 277 -0.52 -1.72 12.23
N GLU A 278 0.55 -2.39 12.66
CA GLU A 278 1.94 -1.96 12.52
C GLU A 278 2.32 -1.76 11.05
N ALA A 279 2.04 -2.77 10.21
CA ALA A 279 2.35 -2.71 8.78
C ALA A 279 1.57 -1.59 8.07
N HIS A 280 0.31 -1.36 8.44
CA HIS A 280 -0.45 -0.25 7.86
C HIS A 280 0.06 1.12 8.35
N GLY A 281 0.53 1.23 9.60
CA GLY A 281 1.21 2.42 10.09
C GLY A 281 2.45 2.80 9.26
N ALA A 282 3.20 1.80 8.76
CA ALA A 282 4.28 2.02 7.81
C ALA A 282 3.77 2.52 6.45
N LEU A 283 2.66 1.97 5.94
CA LEU A 283 2.00 2.46 4.71
C LEU A 283 1.50 3.91 4.85
N LYS A 284 0.92 4.28 6.00
CA LYS A 284 0.56 5.67 6.31
C LYS A 284 1.79 6.59 6.24
N THR A 285 2.92 6.18 6.80
CA THR A 285 4.16 6.97 6.76
C THR A 285 4.60 7.25 5.31
N VAL A 286 4.48 6.24 4.44
CA VAL A 286 4.71 6.41 2.99
C VAL A 286 3.69 7.37 2.38
N ALA A 287 2.40 7.24 2.69
CA ALA A 287 1.36 8.14 2.18
C ALA A 287 1.61 9.61 2.56
N VAL A 288 2.03 9.91 3.79
CA VAL A 288 2.43 11.26 4.22
C VAL A 288 3.59 11.80 3.38
N SER A 289 4.57 10.95 3.09
CA SER A 289 5.71 11.31 2.24
C SER A 289 5.28 11.59 0.79
N LEU A 290 4.43 10.72 0.21
CA LEU A 290 3.89 10.90 -1.14
C LEU A 290 3.06 12.17 -1.27
N MET A 291 2.24 12.50 -0.26
CA MET A 291 1.49 13.75 -0.20
C MET A 291 2.43 14.96 -0.32
N LYS A 292 3.52 14.98 0.46
CA LYS A 292 4.51 16.06 0.42
C LYS A 292 5.16 16.17 -0.96
N ILE A 293 5.65 15.06 -1.49
CA ILE A 293 6.33 15.01 -2.80
C ILE A 293 5.41 15.52 -3.92
N ALA A 294 4.17 15.03 -3.98
CA ALA A 294 3.20 15.45 -5.00
C ALA A 294 2.83 16.94 -4.87
N ASN A 295 2.67 17.43 -3.64
CA ASN A 295 2.38 18.84 -3.36
C ASN A 295 3.53 19.76 -3.78
N ASP A 296 4.77 19.40 -3.48
CA ASP A 296 5.93 20.18 -3.92
C ASP A 296 6.00 20.23 -5.45
N ILE A 297 5.87 19.09 -6.13
CA ILE A 297 5.95 19.04 -7.60
C ILE A 297 4.88 19.92 -8.25
N ARG A 298 3.60 19.84 -7.81
CA ARG A 298 2.53 20.69 -8.38
C ARG A 298 2.73 22.18 -8.09
N MET A 299 3.32 22.52 -6.93
CA MET A 299 3.61 23.92 -6.58
C MET A 299 4.74 24.46 -7.45
N LEU A 300 5.82 23.68 -7.60
CA LEU A 300 6.96 24.04 -8.44
C LEU A 300 6.61 24.09 -9.93
N SER A 301 5.57 23.37 -10.36
CA SER A 301 5.06 23.40 -11.74
C SER A 301 3.90 24.36 -11.96
N SER A 302 3.49 25.14 -10.95
CA SER A 302 2.40 26.11 -11.09
C SER A 302 2.74 27.21 -12.12
N GLY A 303 1.84 27.51 -13.05
CA GLY A 303 2.12 28.43 -14.14
C GLY A 303 1.13 28.33 -15.31
N PRO A 304 1.54 28.60 -16.56
CA PRO A 304 2.93 28.83 -16.99
C PRO A 304 3.45 30.25 -16.77
N ARG A 305 2.58 31.23 -16.48
CA ARG A 305 2.97 32.66 -16.40
C ARG A 305 2.74 33.32 -15.04
N SER A 306 1.84 32.77 -14.23
CA SER A 306 1.35 33.40 -12.98
C SER A 306 1.56 32.54 -11.74
N GLY A 307 2.58 31.67 -11.76
CA GLY A 307 2.94 30.78 -10.65
C GLY A 307 4.45 30.74 -10.41
N ILE A 308 4.94 29.69 -9.73
CA ILE A 308 6.37 29.48 -9.47
C ILE A 308 7.09 29.03 -10.75
N GLY A 309 6.60 27.98 -11.41
CA GLY A 309 7.08 27.53 -12.72
C GLY A 309 8.56 27.18 -12.79
N GLU A 310 9.14 26.59 -11.74
CA GLU A 310 10.56 26.17 -11.72
C GLU A 310 10.75 24.78 -12.31
N ILE A 311 9.71 23.94 -12.33
CA ILE A 311 9.76 22.57 -12.83
C ILE A 311 8.70 22.38 -13.90
N PHE A 312 9.10 21.82 -15.04
CA PHE A 312 8.20 21.31 -16.07
C PHE A 312 7.72 19.90 -15.69
N ILE A 313 6.46 19.62 -15.99
CA ILE A 313 5.84 18.28 -15.89
C ILE A 313 5.23 17.92 -17.25
N PRO A 314 5.19 16.63 -17.65
CA PRO A 314 4.61 16.22 -18.93
C PRO A 314 3.12 16.51 -19.08
N ASP A 315 2.73 16.89 -20.29
CA ASP A 315 1.33 17.06 -20.70
C ASP A 315 0.73 15.71 -21.07
N ASN A 316 -0.11 15.14 -20.21
CA ASN A 316 -0.72 13.81 -20.45
C ASN A 316 -2.11 13.90 -21.10
N GLU A 317 -2.87 14.95 -20.81
CA GLU A 317 -4.23 15.18 -21.32
C GLU A 317 -4.59 16.68 -21.35
N PRO A 318 -5.62 17.09 -22.13
CA PRO A 318 -6.16 18.43 -22.06
C PRO A 318 -6.68 18.74 -20.64
N GLY A 319 -6.17 19.82 -20.04
CA GLY A 319 -6.45 20.17 -18.64
C GLY A 319 -7.72 20.98 -18.40
N SER A 320 -8.46 21.36 -19.43
CA SER A 320 -9.71 22.11 -19.27
C SER A 320 -10.66 21.93 -20.45
N SER A 321 -11.95 21.79 -20.14
CA SER A 321 -13.03 21.80 -21.13
C SER A 321 -13.28 23.18 -21.75
N ILE A 322 -12.81 24.27 -21.13
CA ILE A 322 -13.13 25.66 -21.53
C ILE A 322 -11.91 26.54 -21.78
N MET A 323 -10.72 26.18 -21.28
CA MET A 323 -9.46 26.92 -21.48
C MET A 323 -8.52 26.15 -22.42
N PRO A 324 -8.55 26.43 -23.74
CA PRO A 324 -7.65 25.78 -24.70
C PRO A 324 -6.18 25.96 -24.31
N GLY A 325 -5.41 24.87 -24.35
CA GLY A 325 -3.98 24.87 -24.04
C GLY A 325 -3.61 24.81 -22.55
N LYS A 326 -4.59 24.79 -21.63
CA LYS A 326 -4.32 24.57 -20.20
C LYS A 326 -3.99 23.09 -19.93
N VAL A 327 -2.94 22.85 -19.17
CA VAL A 327 -2.55 21.51 -18.68
C VAL A 327 -2.44 21.54 -17.16
N ASN A 328 -2.95 20.50 -16.50
CA ASN A 328 -3.00 20.40 -15.03
C ASN A 328 -2.01 19.33 -14.52
N PRO A 329 -1.55 19.44 -13.26
CA PRO A 329 -0.73 18.44 -12.60
C PRO A 329 -1.55 17.24 -12.10
N THR A 330 -2.30 16.58 -12.99
CA THR A 330 -3.29 15.54 -12.65
C THR A 330 -2.69 14.31 -11.95
N GLN A 331 -1.45 13.95 -12.27
CA GLN A 331 -0.74 12.88 -11.56
C GLN A 331 -0.43 13.26 -10.11
N CYS A 332 -0.12 14.53 -9.83
CA CYS A 332 0.02 15.02 -8.46
C CYS A 332 -1.32 14.96 -7.73
N GLU A 333 -2.40 15.39 -8.38
CA GLU A 333 -3.76 15.36 -7.82
C GLU A 333 -4.16 13.92 -7.43
N ALA A 334 -4.00 12.97 -8.34
CA ALA A 334 -4.28 11.56 -8.10
C ALA A 334 -3.45 11.00 -6.92
N LEU A 335 -2.14 11.29 -6.88
CA LEU A 335 -1.28 10.80 -5.81
C LEU A 335 -1.64 11.40 -4.44
N THR A 336 -2.08 12.67 -4.39
CA THR A 336 -2.55 13.30 -3.15
C THR A 336 -3.89 12.73 -2.68
N MET A 337 -4.83 12.41 -3.58
CA MET A 337 -6.08 11.73 -3.23
C MET A 337 -5.82 10.32 -2.69
N ILE A 338 -4.90 9.57 -3.32
CA ILE A 338 -4.44 8.27 -2.83
C ILE A 338 -3.88 8.39 -1.41
N ALA A 339 -3.00 9.35 -1.16
CA ALA A 339 -2.42 9.56 0.16
C ALA A 339 -3.50 9.86 1.22
N ALA A 340 -4.48 10.71 0.90
CA ALA A 340 -5.62 10.98 1.78
C ALA A 340 -6.44 9.72 2.09
N GLN A 341 -6.74 8.91 1.07
CA GLN A 341 -7.49 7.66 1.24
C GLN A 341 -6.74 6.67 2.13
N VAL A 342 -5.42 6.49 1.95
CA VAL A 342 -4.60 5.62 2.79
C VAL A 342 -4.62 6.08 4.25
N MET A 343 -4.51 7.39 4.50
CA MET A 343 -4.57 7.94 5.85
C MET A 343 -5.95 7.71 6.50
N GLY A 344 -7.05 7.80 5.73
CA GLY A 344 -8.39 7.44 6.20
C GLY A 344 -8.53 5.96 6.53
N ASN A 345 -8.01 5.09 5.65
CA ASN A 345 -7.99 3.64 5.87
C ASN A 345 -7.20 3.26 7.15
N ASP A 346 -6.15 4.01 7.49
CA ASP A 346 -5.37 3.81 8.72
C ASP A 346 -6.21 4.01 9.98
N VAL A 347 -7.09 5.01 9.98
CA VAL A 347 -8.04 5.24 11.08
C VAL A 347 -8.98 4.04 11.22
N THR A 348 -9.52 3.54 10.12
CA THR A 348 -10.40 2.35 10.13
C THR A 348 -9.68 1.11 10.66
N ILE A 349 -8.43 0.88 10.24
CA ILE A 349 -7.63 -0.26 10.70
C ILE A 349 -7.25 -0.12 12.17
N GLY A 350 -6.89 1.08 12.62
CA GLY A 350 -6.60 1.34 14.03
C GLY A 350 -7.80 1.06 14.93
N ILE A 351 -9.00 1.52 14.53
CA ILE A 351 -10.25 1.21 15.22
C ILE A 351 -10.52 -0.31 15.18
N GLY A 352 -10.38 -0.96 14.03
CA GLY A 352 -10.57 -2.42 13.93
C GLY A 352 -9.63 -3.22 14.83
N GLY A 353 -8.36 -2.82 14.87
CA GLY A 353 -7.33 -3.43 15.72
C GLY A 353 -7.64 -3.29 17.21
N SER A 354 -8.17 -2.14 17.64
CA SER A 354 -8.48 -1.87 19.05
C SER A 354 -9.75 -2.57 19.56
N ASN A 355 -10.51 -3.24 18.70
CA ASN A 355 -11.81 -3.87 19.03
C ASN A 355 -11.74 -5.40 19.20
N GLY A 356 -10.59 -5.90 19.67
CA GLY A 356 -10.46 -7.29 20.13
C GLY A 356 -11.22 -7.54 21.43
N HIS A 357 -11.94 -8.66 21.53
CA HIS A 357 -12.66 -9.05 22.74
C HIS A 357 -12.31 -10.50 23.11
N PHE A 358 -11.70 -10.70 24.27
CA PHE A 358 -11.26 -12.02 24.74
C PHE A 358 -10.41 -12.74 23.68
N GLU A 359 -10.74 -13.99 23.31
CA GLU A 359 -9.91 -14.82 22.43
C GLU A 359 -10.00 -14.49 20.93
N LEU A 360 -10.81 -13.52 20.50
CA LEU A 360 -10.99 -13.24 19.07
C LEU A 360 -11.31 -11.78 18.74
N ASN A 361 -10.51 -11.17 17.84
CA ASN A 361 -10.89 -9.94 17.16
C ASN A 361 -11.82 -10.26 15.97
N VAL A 362 -12.99 -9.63 15.94
CA VAL A 362 -14.03 -9.84 14.91
C VAL A 362 -14.17 -8.66 13.94
N PHE A 363 -13.09 -7.91 13.70
CA PHE A 363 -13.00 -6.86 12.66
C PHE A 363 -12.12 -7.30 11.48
N LYS A 364 -11.84 -8.60 11.37
CA LYS A 364 -10.86 -9.16 10.41
C LYS A 364 -11.11 -8.75 8.96
N PRO A 365 -12.34 -8.87 8.40
CA PRO A 365 -12.64 -8.48 7.02
C PRO A 365 -12.39 -7.01 6.71
N VAL A 366 -12.82 -6.09 7.58
CA VAL A 366 -12.68 -4.65 7.32
C VAL A 366 -11.22 -4.21 7.41
N MET A 367 -10.44 -4.79 8.32
CA MET A 367 -9.00 -4.49 8.44
C MET A 367 -8.25 -4.88 7.17
N ILE A 368 -8.43 -6.13 6.71
CA ILE A 368 -7.69 -6.61 5.55
C ILE A 368 -8.16 -5.98 4.24
N TYR A 369 -9.45 -5.68 4.11
CA TYR A 369 -9.98 -4.94 2.96
C TYR A 369 -9.27 -3.60 2.80
N ASN A 370 -9.21 -2.81 3.88
CA ASN A 370 -8.55 -1.51 3.87
C ASN A 370 -7.04 -1.63 3.67
N PHE A 371 -6.40 -2.65 4.25
CA PHE A 371 -4.97 -2.89 4.07
C PHE A 371 -4.62 -3.15 2.61
N LEU A 372 -5.32 -4.08 1.97
CA LEU A 372 -5.10 -4.44 0.57
C LEU A 372 -5.40 -3.26 -0.36
N HIS A 373 -6.46 -2.51 -0.07
CA HIS A 373 -6.80 -1.29 -0.80
C HIS A 373 -5.65 -0.26 -0.73
N SER A 374 -5.17 0.09 0.47
CA SER A 374 -4.06 1.02 0.66
C SER A 374 -2.77 0.57 -0.01
N ALA A 375 -2.39 -0.70 0.18
CA ALA A 375 -1.18 -1.28 -0.39
C ALA A 375 -1.20 -1.21 -1.92
N ARG A 376 -2.36 -1.48 -2.54
CA ARG A 376 -2.55 -1.39 -3.99
C ARG A 376 -2.49 0.05 -4.49
N LEU A 377 -3.23 0.97 -3.84
CA LEU A 377 -3.25 2.38 -4.22
C LEU A 377 -1.84 2.99 -4.19
N ILE A 378 -1.05 2.68 -3.16
CA ILE A 378 0.34 3.16 -3.09
C ILE A 378 1.19 2.59 -4.23
N GLY A 379 1.13 1.26 -4.45
CA GLY A 379 1.93 0.61 -5.49
C GLY A 379 1.63 1.15 -6.88
N ASP A 380 0.35 1.13 -7.26
CA ASP A 380 -0.11 1.60 -8.58
C ASP A 380 0.05 3.11 -8.72
N GLY A 381 -0.25 3.88 -7.68
CA GLY A 381 -0.07 5.33 -7.66
C GLY A 381 1.38 5.76 -7.85
N CYS A 382 2.33 5.06 -7.20
CA CYS A 382 3.76 5.31 -7.41
C CYS A 382 4.18 4.99 -8.86
N VAL A 383 3.68 3.89 -9.44
CA VAL A 383 3.97 3.53 -10.85
C VAL A 383 3.40 4.57 -11.81
N SER A 384 2.13 4.96 -11.64
CA SER A 384 1.49 5.98 -12.49
C SER A 384 2.21 7.32 -12.40
N PHE A 385 2.45 7.80 -11.18
CA PHE A 385 3.17 9.05 -10.96
C PHE A 385 4.59 8.99 -11.52
N ASN A 386 5.27 7.85 -11.40
CA ASN A 386 6.59 7.64 -11.99
C ASN A 386 6.54 7.79 -13.53
N ASP A 387 5.67 7.01 -14.16
CA ASP A 387 5.66 6.84 -15.62
C ASP A 387 5.09 8.06 -16.35
N LYS A 388 4.16 8.77 -15.71
CA LYS A 388 3.44 9.90 -16.30
C LYS A 388 3.85 11.28 -15.76
N CYS A 389 4.71 11.33 -14.74
CA CYS A 389 5.21 12.60 -14.20
C CYS A 389 6.71 12.56 -13.91
N ALA A 390 7.18 11.70 -12.98
CA ALA A 390 8.53 11.76 -12.44
C ALA A 390 9.64 11.61 -13.51
N ILE A 391 9.44 10.72 -14.50
CA ILE A 391 10.40 10.52 -15.60
C ILE A 391 10.62 11.81 -16.41
N GLY A 392 9.56 12.59 -16.62
CA GLY A 392 9.59 13.79 -17.46
C GLY A 392 9.84 15.10 -16.71
N LEU A 393 10.12 15.07 -15.41
CA LEU A 393 10.45 16.28 -14.64
C LEU A 393 11.69 16.97 -15.20
N GLU A 394 11.61 18.26 -15.52
CA GLU A 394 12.74 19.04 -16.02
C GLU A 394 12.80 20.45 -15.40
N PRO A 395 14.00 20.94 -15.00
CA PRO A 395 14.13 22.32 -14.50
C PRO A 395 13.94 23.36 -15.60
N ILE A 396 13.06 24.33 -15.37
CA ILE A 396 12.88 25.50 -16.24
C ILE A 396 13.94 26.53 -15.86
N LYS A 397 15.14 26.37 -16.44
CA LYS A 397 16.34 27.17 -16.09
C LYS A 397 16.10 28.68 -16.13
N ALA A 398 15.31 29.17 -17.08
CA ALA A 398 15.00 30.59 -17.20
C ALA A 398 14.23 31.12 -15.98
N ASN A 399 13.22 30.39 -15.51
CA ASN A 399 12.43 30.78 -14.34
C ASN A 399 13.23 30.63 -13.05
N ILE A 400 14.00 29.54 -12.92
CA ILE A 400 14.90 29.33 -11.78
C ILE A 400 15.91 30.49 -11.67
N LYS A 401 16.56 30.87 -12.78
CA LYS A 401 17.51 31.98 -12.79
C LYS A 401 16.82 33.29 -12.39
N LYS A 402 15.64 33.57 -12.95
CA LYS A 402 14.85 34.77 -12.61
C LYS A 402 14.56 34.85 -11.11
N HIS A 403 14.11 33.76 -10.49
CA HIS A 403 13.82 33.74 -9.05
C HIS A 403 15.07 33.90 -8.20
N LEU A 404 16.17 33.28 -8.62
CA LEU A 404 17.46 33.40 -7.93
C LEU A 404 17.99 34.84 -7.97
N ASP A 405 17.96 35.48 -9.14
CA ASP A 405 18.44 36.86 -9.33
C ASP A 405 17.59 37.88 -8.56
N ASN A 406 16.29 37.61 -8.37
CA ASN A 406 15.36 38.50 -7.69
C ASN A 406 15.33 38.33 -6.17
N SER A 407 15.89 37.24 -5.63
CA SER A 407 15.76 36.95 -4.21
C SER A 407 16.63 37.87 -3.36
N LEU A 408 16.01 38.51 -2.37
CA LEU A 408 16.71 39.34 -1.39
C LEU A 408 17.43 38.50 -0.32
N MET A 409 17.21 37.18 -0.27
CA MET A 409 17.85 36.30 0.71
C MET A 409 19.26 35.86 0.32
N LEU A 410 19.73 36.22 -0.89
CA LEU A 410 21.15 36.11 -1.22
C LEU A 410 22.03 36.96 -0.29
N VAL A 411 21.45 37.99 0.33
CA VAL A 411 22.10 38.85 1.33
C VAL A 411 22.69 38.06 2.51
N THR A 412 22.20 36.85 2.79
CA THR A 412 22.69 36.03 3.90
C THR A 412 24.18 35.71 3.78
N SER A 413 24.74 35.64 2.57
CA SER A 413 26.19 35.45 2.39
C SER A 413 27.03 36.60 2.97
N LEU A 414 26.47 37.80 3.03
CA LEU A 414 27.13 39.00 3.55
C LEU A 414 27.22 39.00 5.09
N ASN A 415 26.42 38.19 5.80
CA ASN A 415 26.42 38.16 7.27
C ASN A 415 27.82 37.92 7.86
N THR A 416 28.63 37.05 7.24
CA THR A 416 29.99 36.74 7.68
C THR A 416 31.04 37.78 7.30
N LYS A 417 30.67 38.75 6.47
CA LYS A 417 31.56 39.80 5.94
C LYS A 417 31.30 41.15 6.61
N ILE A 418 30.03 41.51 6.79
CA ILE A 418 29.61 42.83 7.28
C ILE A 418 28.70 42.76 8.53
N GLY A 419 28.34 41.56 8.98
CA GLY A 419 27.44 41.34 10.12
C GLY A 419 25.95 41.33 9.75
N TYR A 420 25.14 40.78 10.66
CA TYR A 420 23.70 40.58 10.45
C TYR A 420 22.93 41.90 10.25
N TYR A 421 23.13 42.90 11.11
CA TYR A 421 22.34 44.14 11.06
C TYR A 421 22.53 44.92 9.76
N LYS A 422 23.77 45.03 9.26
CA LYS A 422 24.05 45.67 7.97
C LYS A 422 23.42 44.92 6.80
N SER A 423 23.49 43.58 6.84
CA SER A 423 22.86 42.72 5.83
C SER A 423 21.33 42.85 5.84
N ALA A 424 20.72 42.88 7.03
CA ALA A 424 19.28 43.09 7.19
C ALA A 424 18.84 44.46 6.65
N GLU A 425 19.60 45.52 6.94
CA GLU A 425 19.31 46.86 6.43
C GLU A 425 19.37 46.93 4.89
N ILE A 426 20.37 46.27 4.26
CA ILE A 426 20.45 46.16 2.80
C ILE A 426 19.16 45.54 2.25
N ALA A 427 18.74 44.38 2.78
CA ALA A 427 17.56 43.68 2.27
C ALA A 427 16.27 44.48 2.48
N GLN A 428 16.09 45.08 3.66
CA GLN A 428 14.91 45.87 3.98
C GLN A 428 14.80 47.12 3.10
N LYS A 429 15.90 47.84 2.89
CA LYS A 429 15.91 49.01 2.01
C LYS A 429 15.78 48.62 0.54
N ALA A 430 16.45 47.56 0.09
CA ALA A 430 16.30 47.06 -1.27
C ALA A 430 14.84 46.69 -1.58
N HIS A 431 14.16 46.02 -0.65
CA HIS A 431 12.74 45.73 -0.76
C HIS A 431 11.88 47.00 -0.84
N LYS A 432 12.09 47.92 0.10
CA LYS A 432 11.31 49.16 0.20
C LYS A 432 11.47 50.07 -1.01
N GLU A 433 12.67 50.12 -1.59
CA GLU A 433 13.01 51.01 -2.71
C GLU A 433 12.92 50.32 -4.08
N GLY A 434 12.64 49.00 -4.11
CA GLY A 434 12.53 48.23 -5.36
C GLY A 434 13.86 48.09 -6.11
N THR A 435 15.00 48.11 -5.40
CA THR A 435 16.34 47.97 -5.98
C THR A 435 16.87 46.55 -5.79
N THR A 436 17.92 46.19 -6.53
CA THR A 436 18.66 44.95 -6.27
C THR A 436 19.45 45.03 -4.95
N LEU A 437 19.84 43.86 -4.42
CA LEU A 437 20.75 43.79 -3.27
C LEU A 437 22.08 44.50 -3.56
N LYS A 438 22.64 44.32 -4.76
CA LYS A 438 23.93 44.89 -5.16
C LYS A 438 23.88 46.41 -5.16
N GLU A 439 22.87 46.98 -5.81
CA GLU A 439 22.66 48.44 -5.85
C GLU A 439 22.53 49.01 -4.45
N MET A 440 21.72 48.39 -3.59
CA MET A 440 21.51 48.89 -2.23
C MET A 440 22.76 48.74 -1.35
N ALA A 441 23.47 47.62 -1.46
CA ALA A 441 24.69 47.36 -0.67
C ALA A 441 25.80 48.36 -1.00
N VAL A 442 25.94 48.73 -2.28
CA VAL A 442 26.85 49.78 -2.75
C VAL A 442 26.37 51.17 -2.34
N LYS A 443 25.08 51.48 -2.48
CA LYS A 443 24.47 52.76 -2.10
C LYS A 443 24.66 53.07 -0.61
N LEU A 444 24.56 52.06 0.26
CA LEU A 444 24.80 52.21 1.70
C LEU A 444 26.29 52.27 2.08
N GLY A 445 27.20 52.06 1.13
CA GLY A 445 28.64 52.06 1.37
C GLY A 445 29.14 50.89 2.22
N TYR A 446 28.35 49.82 2.36
CA TYR A 446 28.73 48.65 3.18
C TYR A 446 29.64 47.69 2.44
N VAL A 447 29.55 47.66 1.11
CA VAL A 447 30.41 46.85 0.22
C VAL A 447 30.61 47.59 -1.10
N THR A 448 31.72 47.31 -1.79
CA THR A 448 31.91 47.71 -3.18
C THR A 448 31.20 46.74 -4.14
N ALA A 449 30.98 47.17 -5.38
CA ALA A 449 30.36 46.31 -6.41
C ALA A 449 31.19 45.03 -6.66
N LYS A 450 32.52 45.14 -6.58
CA LYS A 450 33.45 44.02 -6.75
C LYS A 450 33.37 43.03 -5.59
N GLU A 451 33.39 43.51 -4.34
CA GLU A 451 33.21 42.66 -3.16
C GLU A 451 31.86 41.93 -3.19
N PHE A 452 30.79 42.62 -3.62
CA PHE A 452 29.48 41.98 -3.77
C PHE A 452 29.53 40.80 -4.76
N ASP A 453 30.11 41.00 -5.95
CA ASP A 453 30.22 39.95 -6.97
C ASP A 453 31.11 38.78 -6.52
N GLU A 454 32.13 39.05 -5.71
CA GLU A 454 33.02 38.04 -5.15
C GLU A 454 32.37 37.24 -4.00
N TRP A 455 31.51 37.88 -3.20
CA TRP A 455 30.94 37.28 -1.99
C TRP A 455 29.54 36.67 -2.21
N VAL A 456 28.76 37.19 -3.14
CA VAL A 456 27.38 36.77 -3.41
C VAL A 456 27.35 35.89 -4.65
N ILE A 457 27.84 34.65 -4.50
CA ILE A 457 27.85 33.64 -5.55
C ILE A 457 26.88 32.53 -5.16
N PRO A 458 25.67 32.45 -5.74
CA PRO A 458 24.66 31.47 -5.33
C PRO A 458 25.15 30.02 -5.37
N ALA A 459 26.00 29.66 -6.34
CA ALA A 459 26.59 28.33 -6.44
C ALA A 459 27.50 27.96 -5.25
N ASN A 460 28.01 28.94 -4.51
CA ASN A 460 28.80 28.72 -3.31
C ASN A 460 27.94 28.70 -2.03
N MET A 461 26.63 28.97 -2.14
CA MET A 461 25.70 29.05 -1.00
C MET A 461 24.91 27.76 -0.76
N VAL A 462 25.13 26.71 -1.57
CA VAL A 462 24.31 25.49 -1.54
C VAL A 462 24.87 24.35 -0.65
N GLY A 463 26.03 24.52 -0.02
CA GLY A 463 26.65 23.44 0.80
C GLY A 463 27.02 22.18 0.01
N LYS A 464 27.48 21.13 0.71
CA LYS A 464 27.79 19.81 0.14
C LYS A 464 26.97 18.74 0.88
N ILE A 465 26.39 17.78 0.16
CA ILE A 465 25.65 16.63 0.72
C ILE A 465 26.24 15.31 0.25
#